data_AF-A0A935MNV0-F1
#
_entry.id   AF-A0A935MNV0-F1
#
_cell.length_a   1.000
_cell.length_b   1.000
_cell.length_c   1.000
_cell.angle_alpha   90.00
_cell.angle_beta   90.00
_cell.angle_gamma   90.00
#
_symmetry.space_group_name_H-M   'P 1'
#
loop_
_entity.id
_entity.type
_entity.pdbx_description
1 polymer ?
#
loop_
_entity_poly.entity_id
_entity_poly.type
_entity_poly.pdbx_seq_one_letter_code
_entity_poly.pdbx_strand_id
1 'polypeptide(L)'
;MFKLKPGSYNAAQQAVLNVPGILVAAWTTTPWTLSNTALAVGETITHTIVECHNPYTHELNRILLAKDLVYKWFKPEHEVFDQLLPANEDKKIHFKILISEIKGKQLEGIRYEALFDYAVPDEGDAIKF
;
A
#
# COMPACT_ATOMS: atom_id res chain seq x y z
N MET A 1 -7.23 4.11 -2.62
CA MET A 1 -6.20 3.28 -1.97
C MET A 1 -6.84 2.57 -0.80
N PHE A 2 -6.47 1.33 -0.51
CA PHE A 2 -7.09 0.54 0.55
C PHE A 2 -6.25 0.62 1.82
N LYS A 3 -6.84 0.99 2.95
CA LYS A 3 -6.10 1.15 4.20
C LYS A 3 -6.04 -0.17 4.95
N LEU A 4 -4.83 -0.65 5.28
CA LEU A 4 -4.67 -1.89 6.04
C LEU A 4 -5.12 -1.73 7.48
N LYS A 5 -5.66 -2.79 8.06
CA LYS A 5 -6.07 -2.85 9.48
C LYS A 5 -4.99 -3.56 10.29
N PRO A 6 -4.16 -2.84 11.09
CA PRO A 6 -3.08 -3.45 11.87
C PRO A 6 -3.54 -4.53 12.84
N GLY A 7 -4.77 -4.44 13.36
CA GLY A 7 -5.36 -5.46 14.22
C GLY A 7 -5.61 -6.83 13.58
N SER A 8 -5.43 -6.95 12.27
CA SER A 8 -5.53 -8.23 11.54
C SER A 8 -4.19 -8.93 11.35
N TYR A 9 -3.08 -8.30 11.71
CA TYR A 9 -1.74 -8.83 11.45
C TYR A 9 -1.43 -9.98 12.42
N ASN A 10 -0.82 -11.04 11.92
CA ASN A 10 -0.17 -12.04 12.77
C ASN A 10 1.18 -11.52 13.30
N ALA A 11 1.81 -12.26 14.22
CA ALA A 11 3.07 -11.84 14.84
C ALA A 11 4.21 -11.61 13.83
N ALA A 12 4.31 -12.45 12.79
CA ALA A 12 5.33 -12.30 11.74
C ALA A 12 5.06 -11.08 10.85
N GLN A 13 3.79 -10.83 10.51
CA GLN A 13 3.35 -9.67 9.76
C GLN A 13 3.59 -8.38 10.55
N GLN A 14 3.34 -8.37 11.86
CA GLN A 14 3.59 -7.22 12.73
C GLN A 14 5.08 -6.84 12.78
N ALA A 15 5.97 -7.84 12.76
CA ALA A 15 7.41 -7.62 12.75
C ALA A 15 7.90 -6.99 11.44
N VAL A 16 7.29 -7.37 10.31
CA VAL A 16 7.65 -6.86 8.98
C VAL A 16 6.95 -5.54 8.67
N LEU A 17 5.66 -5.43 8.95
CA LEU A 17 4.80 -4.26 8.71
C LEU A 17 4.73 -3.38 9.95
N ASN A 18 5.88 -3.05 10.53
CA ASN A 18 5.99 -2.28 11.76
C ASN A 18 5.77 -0.75 11.57
N VAL A 19 5.16 -0.35 10.44
CA VAL A 19 4.87 1.04 10.11
C VAL A 19 3.35 1.30 10.12
N PRO A 20 2.87 2.38 10.77
CA PRO A 20 1.44 2.65 10.81
C PRO A 20 0.90 3.22 9.49
N GLY A 21 -0.41 3.08 9.24
CA GLY A 21 -1.10 3.78 8.16
C GLY A 21 -0.74 3.32 6.74
N ILE A 22 -0.51 2.02 6.56
CA ILE A 22 -0.19 1.45 5.24
C ILE A 22 -1.44 1.49 4.34
N LEU A 23 -1.26 2.05 3.16
CA LEU A 23 -2.22 2.13 2.07
C LEU A 23 -1.78 1.20 0.94
N VAL A 24 -2.72 0.50 0.32
CA VAL A 24 -2.47 -0.38 -0.81
C VAL A 24 -2.92 0.31 -2.09
N ALA A 25 -2.02 0.37 -3.06
CA ALA A 25 -2.35 0.78 -4.41
C ALA A 25 -2.78 -0.44 -5.22
N ALA A 26 -4.01 -0.41 -5.74
CA ALA A 26 -4.48 -1.38 -6.72
C ALA A 26 -4.80 -0.64 -8.02
N TRP A 27 -4.51 -1.28 -9.16
CA TRP A 27 -4.82 -0.75 -10.48
C TRP A 27 -5.97 -1.54 -11.10
N THR A 28 -6.92 -0.83 -11.69
CA THR A 28 -8.03 -1.41 -12.45
C THR A 28 -8.29 -0.55 -13.69
N THR A 29 -8.72 -1.18 -14.78
CA THR A 29 -9.20 -0.51 -15.99
C THR A 29 -10.71 -0.33 -15.99
N THR A 30 -11.42 -0.94 -15.05
CA THR A 30 -12.88 -0.96 -14.96
C THR A 30 -13.33 -0.46 -13.57
N PRO A 31 -13.46 0.86 -13.38
CA PRO A 31 -13.66 1.45 -12.05
C PRO A 31 -14.95 0.99 -11.35
N TRP A 32 -15.97 0.55 -12.09
CA TRP A 32 -17.21 0.02 -11.52
C TRP A 32 -17.04 -1.33 -10.80
N THR A 33 -15.92 -2.03 -10.99
CA THR A 33 -15.60 -3.28 -10.26
C THR A 33 -14.90 -3.03 -8.92
N LEU A 34 -14.74 -1.78 -8.50
CA LEU A 34 -14.13 -1.42 -7.22
C LEU A 34 -14.98 -1.81 -6.00
N SER A 35 -16.15 -2.42 -6.22
CA SER A 35 -16.93 -3.15 -5.21
C SER A 35 -16.36 -4.53 -4.89
N ASN A 36 -15.20 -4.90 -5.46
CA ASN A 36 -14.54 -6.18 -5.20
C ASN A 36 -14.28 -6.34 -3.70
N THR A 37 -14.70 -7.49 -3.19
CA THR A 37 -14.65 -7.80 -1.77
C THR A 37 -13.24 -8.16 -1.31
N ALA A 38 -12.38 -8.67 -2.19
CA ALA A 38 -11.00 -9.09 -1.90
C ALA A 38 -9.97 -8.49 -2.89
N LEU A 39 -8.71 -8.40 -2.45
CA LEU A 39 -7.57 -7.98 -3.27
C LEU A 39 -6.62 -9.16 -3.48
N ALA A 40 -6.45 -9.62 -4.72
CA ALA A 40 -5.49 -10.69 -4.98
C ALA A 40 -4.04 -10.18 -4.93
N VAL A 41 -3.17 -10.91 -4.23
CA VAL A 41 -1.72 -10.68 -4.20
C VAL A 41 -1.02 -11.90 -4.77
N GLY A 42 -0.07 -11.70 -5.69
CA GLY A 42 0.75 -12.81 -6.18
C GLY A 42 1.72 -13.26 -5.08
N GLU A 43 1.63 -14.51 -4.63
CA GLU A 43 2.46 -15.06 -3.54
C GLU A 43 3.97 -14.89 -3.77
N THR A 44 4.40 -14.98 -5.02
CA THR A 44 5.79 -14.91 -5.48
C THR A 44 6.27 -13.48 -5.74
N ILE A 45 5.35 -12.51 -5.80
CA ILE A 45 5.69 -11.12 -6.12
C ILE A 45 6.27 -10.46 -4.87
N THR A 46 7.40 -9.79 -5.06
CA THR A 46 8.02 -8.98 -4.02
C THR A 46 7.44 -7.58 -4.01
N HIS A 47 6.98 -7.17 -2.82
CA HIS A 47 6.41 -5.86 -2.55
C HIS A 47 7.37 -5.02 -1.72
N THR A 48 7.12 -3.73 -1.68
CA THR A 48 7.85 -2.73 -0.91
C THR A 48 6.86 -1.75 -0.29
N ILE A 49 7.26 -1.06 0.78
CA ILE A 49 6.53 0.08 1.32
C ILE A 49 7.33 1.34 1.06
N VAL A 50 6.69 2.26 0.36
CA VAL A 50 7.23 3.58 0.02
C VAL A 50 6.49 4.65 0.80
N GLU A 51 7.23 5.54 1.44
CA GLU A 51 6.70 6.75 2.06
C GLU A 51 6.86 7.94 1.10
N CYS A 52 5.80 8.69 0.86
CA CYS A 52 5.81 9.88 0.03
C CYS A 52 4.70 10.86 0.45
N HIS A 53 4.84 12.14 0.11
CA HIS A 53 3.74 13.09 0.24
C HIS A 53 2.73 12.90 -0.89
N ASN A 54 1.44 12.90 -0.57
CA ASN A 54 0.38 12.93 -1.56
C ASN A 54 0.48 14.23 -2.38
N PRO A 55 0.54 14.18 -3.73
CA PRO A 55 0.60 15.38 -4.55
C PRO A 55 -0.65 16.25 -4.46
N TYR A 56 -1.78 15.70 -4.00
CA TYR A 56 -3.06 16.42 -3.90
C TYR A 56 -3.38 16.89 -2.48
N THR A 57 -3.17 16.05 -1.47
CA THR A 57 -3.49 16.39 -0.07
C THR A 57 -2.30 16.90 0.71
N HIS A 58 -1.08 16.77 0.17
CA HIS A 58 0.20 17.07 0.86
C HIS A 58 0.46 16.24 2.12
N GLU A 59 -0.42 15.31 2.46
CA GLU A 59 -0.28 14.41 3.60
C GLU A 59 0.76 13.33 3.34
N LEU A 60 1.43 12.90 4.40
CA LEU A 60 2.38 11.80 4.35
C LEU A 60 1.64 10.47 4.21
N ASN A 61 1.94 9.73 3.14
CA ASN A 61 1.33 8.44 2.85
C ASN A 61 2.40 7.35 2.78
N ARG A 62 2.02 6.14 3.21
CA ARG A 62 2.84 4.93 3.09
C ARG A 62 2.13 3.94 2.20
N ILE A 63 2.70 3.70 1.03
CA ILE A 63 2.05 2.94 -0.04
C ILE A 63 2.77 1.60 -0.19
N LEU A 64 2.00 0.52 -0.10
CA LEU A 64 2.41 -0.83 -0.46
C LEU A 64 2.19 -1.02 -1.97
N LEU A 65 3.25 -1.38 -2.68
CA LEU A 65 3.24 -1.68 -4.12
C LEU A 65 4.28 -2.75 -4.47
N ALA A 66 4.15 -3.35 -5.66
CA ALA A 66 5.15 -4.26 -6.18
C ALA A 66 6.48 -3.51 -6.39
N LYS A 67 7.60 -4.13 -6.00
CA LYS A 67 8.94 -3.54 -6.05
C LYS A 67 9.32 -3.12 -7.48
N ASP A 68 8.97 -3.93 -8.46
CA ASP A 68 9.25 -3.68 -9.88
C ASP A 68 8.50 -2.46 -10.43
N LEU A 69 7.43 -2.03 -9.78
CA LEU A 69 6.62 -0.88 -10.21
C LEU A 69 7.07 0.44 -9.58
N VAL A 70 7.95 0.42 -8.57
CA VAL A 70 8.37 1.65 -7.86
C VAL A 70 8.91 2.67 -8.85
N TYR A 71 9.89 2.29 -9.67
CA TYR A 71 10.55 3.21 -10.59
C TYR A 71 9.69 3.61 -11.80
N LYS A 72 8.50 3.00 -11.95
CA LYS A 72 7.50 3.43 -12.93
C LYS A 72 6.68 4.62 -12.40
N TRP A 73 6.47 4.70 -11.08
CA TRP A 73 5.69 5.74 -10.41
C TRP A 73 6.55 6.83 -9.79
N PHE A 74 7.73 6.47 -9.30
CA PHE A 74 8.66 7.34 -8.62
C PHE A 74 9.98 7.42 -9.38
N LYS A 75 10.47 8.63 -9.64
CA LYS A 75 11.74 8.81 -10.34
C LYS A 75 12.89 8.54 -9.39
N PRO A 76 13.87 7.66 -9.72
CA PRO A 76 15.00 7.35 -8.84
C PRO A 76 15.76 8.58 -8.32
N GLU A 77 15.82 9.65 -9.13
CA GLU A 77 16.45 10.94 -8.80
C GLU A 77 15.85 11.62 -7.56
N HIS A 78 14.63 11.26 -7.18
CA HIS A 78 13.91 11.87 -6.05
C HIS A 78 13.85 10.95 -4.82
N GLU A 79 14.60 9.84 -4.82
CA GLU A 79 14.69 8.95 -3.67
C GLU A 79 15.48 9.61 -2.53
N VAL A 80 14.95 9.50 -1.31
CA VAL A 80 15.54 10.05 -0.10
C VAL A 80 15.85 8.91 0.87
N PHE A 81 17.12 8.80 1.29
CA PHE A 81 17.57 7.69 2.14
C PHE A 81 17.56 8.06 3.62
N ASP A 82 18.33 9.08 4.02
CA ASP A 82 18.62 9.36 5.43
C ASP A 82 18.05 10.68 5.96
N GLN A 83 17.32 11.41 5.12
CA GLN A 83 16.74 12.70 5.49
C GLN A 83 15.23 12.61 5.71
N LEU A 84 14.68 13.62 6.37
CA LEU A 84 13.24 13.84 6.38
C LEU A 84 12.76 14.03 4.93
N LEU A 85 11.61 13.45 4.63
CA LEU A 85 11.00 13.60 3.32
C LEU A 85 10.69 15.09 3.09
N PRO A 86 11.24 15.71 2.03
CA PRO A 86 10.89 17.07 1.69
C PRO A 86 9.46 17.11 1.15
N ALA A 87 8.85 18.31 1.23
CA ALA A 87 7.56 18.55 0.59
C ALA A 87 7.67 18.38 -0.94
N ASN A 88 6.56 18.02 -1.58
CA ASN A 88 6.53 17.93 -3.04
C ASN A 88 6.72 19.31 -3.67
N GLU A 89 7.58 19.40 -4.70
CA GLU A 89 7.85 20.62 -5.48
C GLU A 89 7.49 20.39 -6.94
N ASP A 90 6.65 21.22 -7.55
CA ASP A 90 6.40 21.29 -9.01
C ASP A 90 6.49 19.94 -9.76
N LYS A 91 5.66 18.98 -9.32
CA LYS A 91 5.52 17.60 -9.88
C LYS A 91 6.66 16.63 -9.57
N LYS A 92 7.64 17.02 -8.76
CA LYS A 92 8.63 16.13 -8.16
C LYS A 92 8.04 15.53 -6.89
N ILE A 93 7.78 14.23 -6.95
CA ILE A 93 7.37 13.45 -5.79
C ILE A 93 8.64 12.84 -5.20
N HIS A 94 9.04 13.35 -4.05
CA HIS A 94 10.08 12.74 -3.25
C HIS A 94 9.51 11.52 -2.53
N PHE A 95 10.33 10.48 -2.41
CA PHE A 95 9.90 9.24 -1.81
C PHE A 95 11.05 8.56 -1.06
N LYS A 96 10.68 7.72 -0.10
CA LYS A 96 11.61 6.94 0.70
C LYS A 96 11.13 5.51 0.77
N ILE A 97 12.01 4.55 0.53
CA ILE A 97 11.71 3.14 0.76
C ILE A 97 11.85 2.87 2.26
N LEU A 98 10.74 2.52 2.92
CA LEU A 98 10.75 2.16 4.35
C LEU A 98 11.05 0.68 4.55
N ILE A 99 10.48 -0.17 3.70
CA ILE A 99 10.66 -1.63 3.75
C ILE A 99 10.86 -2.10 2.31
N SER A 100 12.04 -2.63 2.00
CA SER A 100 12.48 -2.91 0.62
C SER A 100 12.01 -4.25 0.04
N GLU A 101 11.61 -5.19 0.90
CA GLU A 101 11.25 -6.54 0.48
C GLU A 101 10.20 -7.15 1.42
N ILE A 102 9.02 -7.43 0.86
CA ILE A 102 7.91 -8.12 1.50
C ILE A 102 7.41 -9.15 0.51
N LYS A 103 7.45 -10.43 0.86
CA LYS A 103 6.92 -11.48 -0.04
C LYS A 103 5.41 -11.41 -0.05
N GLY A 104 4.79 -11.60 -1.22
CA GLY A 104 3.32 -11.61 -1.36
C GLY A 104 2.63 -12.58 -0.41
N LYS A 105 3.24 -13.76 -0.18
CA LYS A 105 2.77 -14.73 0.83
C LYS A 105 2.65 -14.16 2.25
N GLN A 106 3.44 -13.15 2.60
CA GLN A 106 3.36 -12.51 3.92
C GLN A 106 2.16 -11.56 4.04
N LEU A 107 1.53 -11.18 2.93
CA LEU A 107 0.38 -10.27 2.92
C LEU A 107 -0.97 -11.00 3.01
N GLU A 108 -0.97 -12.32 2.78
CA GLU A 108 -2.16 -13.17 2.80
C GLU A 108 -2.94 -13.01 4.12
N GLY A 109 -4.27 -12.89 3.99
CA GLY A 109 -5.18 -12.80 5.13
C GLY A 109 -5.20 -11.46 5.86
N ILE A 110 -4.33 -10.50 5.50
CA ILE A 110 -4.39 -9.16 6.08
C ILE A 110 -5.67 -8.47 5.62
N ARG A 111 -6.40 -7.90 6.58
CA ARG A 111 -7.64 -7.16 6.31
C ARG A 111 -7.37 -5.70 5.99
N TYR A 112 -8.27 -5.11 5.21
CA TYR A 112 -8.26 -3.69 4.89
C TYR A 112 -9.62 -3.02 5.16
N GLU A 113 -9.69 -1.70 5.07
CA GLU A 113 -10.93 -0.93 5.12
C GLU A 113 -11.64 -0.97 3.76
N ALA A 114 -12.92 -1.33 3.76
CA ALA A 114 -13.74 -1.28 2.55
C ALA A 114 -13.81 0.15 2.02
N LEU A 115 -13.83 0.29 0.69
CA LEU A 115 -13.91 1.61 0.05
C LEU A 115 -15.32 2.22 0.11
N PHE A 116 -16.34 1.36 0.21
CA PHE A 116 -17.74 1.77 0.23
C PHE A 116 -18.48 1.02 1.33
N ASP A 117 -19.40 1.71 2.00
CA ASP A 117 -20.17 1.14 3.11
C ASP A 117 -21.07 -0.03 2.68
N TYR A 118 -21.52 -0.03 1.42
CA TYR A 118 -22.38 -1.08 0.86
C TYR A 118 -21.61 -2.31 0.34
N ALA A 119 -20.28 -2.27 0.31
CA ALA A 119 -19.44 -3.35 -0.22
C ALA A 119 -19.01 -4.36 0.87
N VAL A 120 -19.55 -4.22 2.08
CA VAL A 120 -19.35 -5.17 3.18
C VAL A 120 -20.34 -6.33 3.01
N PRO A 121 -19.89 -7.59 2.90
CA PRO A 121 -20.80 -8.72 2.82
C PRO A 121 -21.65 -8.84 4.10
N ASP A 122 -22.95 -9.10 3.94
CA ASP A 122 -23.84 -9.42 5.08
C ASP A 122 -23.40 -10.71 5.81
N GLU A 123 -22.76 -11.64 5.08
CA GLU A 123 -22.14 -12.85 5.61
C GLU A 123 -20.75 -13.08 4.97
N GLY A 124 -19.71 -13.25 5.79
CA GLY A 124 -18.37 -13.69 5.36
C GLY A 124 -17.20 -12.75 5.69
N ASP A 125 -15.98 -13.28 5.63
CA ASP A 125 -14.72 -12.58 5.91
C ASP A 125 -13.99 -12.20 4.62
N ALA A 126 -14.64 -11.38 3.79
CA ALA A 126 -14.17 -11.15 2.43
C ALA A 126 -13.14 -10.02 2.28
N ILE A 127 -13.04 -9.09 3.24
CA ILE A 127 -12.19 -7.89 3.13
C ILE A 127 -10.77 -8.19 3.59
N LYS A 128 -10.04 -8.94 2.77
CA LYS A 128 -8.65 -9.33 3.00
C LYS A 128 -7.91 -9.60 1.68
N PHE A 129 -6.59 -9.70 1.77
CA PHE A 129 -5.79 -10.27 0.70
C PHE A 129 -5.91 -11.79 0.63
#